data_AF-A0A3B8TS04-F1
#
_entry.id   AF-A0A3B8TS04-F1
#
_cell.length_a   1.000
_cell.length_b   1.000
_cell.length_c   1.000
_cell.angle_alpha   90.00
_cell.angle_beta   90.00
_cell.angle_gamma   90.00
#
_symmetry.space_group_name_H-M   'P 1'
#
loop_
_entity.id
_entity.type
_entity.pdbx_description
1 polymer ?
#
loop_
_entity_poly.entity_id
_entity_poly.type
_entity_poly.pdbx_seq_one_letter_code
_entity_poly.pdbx_strand_id
1 'polypeptide(L)'
;MNEADLKIRFADALLRDPNNAFAAAQSIGIEQSRIMEIATTWPNDADVLKAQKQLVEKHGAREFLPSREEAARLLWEKAQNAQKAEDVAKLMKIYGDYMGFIEKPGLTVNNNTQNVLHVMRVPMPESAEDWESKAIEHQSNITSKILESDGGENVESED
;
A
#
# COMPACT_ATOMS: atom_id res chain seq x y z
N MET A 1 21.41 -39.85 -7.09
CA MET A 1 20.43 -38.92 -6.52
C MET A 1 19.25 -38.87 -7.47
N ASN A 2 18.02 -39.02 -6.98
CA ASN A 2 16.84 -38.96 -7.84
C ASN A 2 16.61 -37.53 -8.31
N GLU A 3 16.16 -37.39 -9.56
CA GLU A 3 15.88 -36.09 -10.18
C GLU A 3 14.82 -35.30 -9.39
N ALA A 4 13.85 -36.00 -8.80
CA ALA A 4 12.83 -35.40 -7.93
C ALA A 4 13.44 -34.75 -6.67
N ASP A 5 14.42 -35.39 -6.03
CA ASP A 5 15.08 -34.83 -4.83
C ASP A 5 15.94 -33.61 -5.20
N LEU A 6 16.55 -33.61 -6.38
CA LEU A 6 17.31 -32.47 -6.89
C LEU A 6 16.39 -31.29 -7.20
N LYS A 7 15.21 -31.54 -7.79
CA LYS A 7 14.19 -30.52 -8.05
C LYS A 7 13.64 -29.90 -6.75
N ILE A 8 13.48 -30.69 -5.68
CA ILE A 8 13.05 -30.17 -4.36
C ILE A 8 14.14 -29.30 -3.73
N ARG A 9 15.42 -29.71 -3.79
CA ARG A 9 16.54 -28.91 -3.30
C ARG A 9 16.73 -27.62 -4.10
N PHE A 10 16.49 -27.67 -5.42
CA PHE A 10 16.47 -26.49 -6.27
C PHE A 10 15.31 -25.55 -5.93
N ALA A 11 14.12 -26.10 -5.67
CA ALA A 11 12.98 -25.30 -5.23
C ALA A 11 13.28 -24.58 -3.89
N ASP A 12 13.89 -25.26 -2.92
CA ASP A 12 14.31 -24.67 -1.64
C ASP A 12 15.34 -23.55 -1.85
N ALA A 13 16.38 -23.82 -2.64
CA ALA A 13 17.42 -22.83 -2.93
C ALA A 13 16.91 -21.63 -3.73
N LEU A 14 15.97 -21.84 -4.65
CA LEU A 14 15.37 -20.76 -5.45
C LEU A 14 14.37 -19.92 -4.64
N LEU A 15 13.75 -20.48 -3.60
CA LEU A 15 12.92 -19.71 -2.66
C LEU A 15 13.75 -18.78 -1.78
N ARG A 16 14.98 -19.19 -1.41
CA ARG A 16 15.91 -18.34 -0.65
C ARG A 16 16.49 -17.22 -1.49
N ASP A 17 16.86 -17.52 -2.74
CA ASP A 17 17.44 -16.54 -3.67
C ASP A 17 16.67 -16.49 -5.01
N PRO A 18 15.55 -15.75 -5.09
CA PRO A 18 14.71 -15.71 -6.28
C PRO A 18 15.40 -15.18 -7.54
N ASN A 19 16.43 -14.35 -7.36
CA ASN A 19 17.13 -13.69 -8.47
C ASN A 19 18.34 -14.46 -8.99
N ASN A 20 18.80 -15.51 -8.30
CA ASN A 20 20.03 -16.22 -8.63
C ASN A 20 19.80 -17.72 -8.83
N ALA A 21 19.07 -18.08 -9.89
CA ALA A 21 18.86 -19.48 -10.29
C ALA A 21 20.17 -20.27 -10.50
N PHE A 22 21.25 -19.58 -10.93
CA PHE A 22 22.57 -20.19 -11.07
C PHE A 22 23.20 -20.54 -9.70
N ALA A 23 23.12 -19.65 -8.72
CA ALA A 23 23.60 -19.92 -7.36
C ALA A 23 22.79 -21.04 -6.70
N ALA A 24 21.48 -21.08 -6.95
CA ALA A 24 20.60 -22.15 -6.51
C ALA A 24 20.96 -23.51 -7.16
N ALA A 25 21.34 -23.54 -8.44
CA ALA A 25 21.82 -24.76 -9.09
C ALA A 25 23.21 -25.19 -8.60
N GLN A 26 24.08 -24.23 -8.26
CA GLN A 26 25.43 -24.50 -7.73
C GLN A 26 25.39 -25.11 -6.32
N SER A 27 24.46 -24.66 -5.47
CA SER A 27 24.33 -25.16 -4.09
C SER A 27 23.90 -26.63 -4.00
N ILE A 28 23.32 -27.18 -5.07
CA ILE A 28 22.86 -28.58 -5.13
C ILE A 28 24.03 -29.54 -5.45
N GLY A 29 25.17 -29.03 -5.90
CA GLY A 29 26.36 -29.82 -6.18
C GLY A 29 26.23 -30.68 -7.44
N ILE A 30 25.70 -30.10 -8.53
CA ILE A 30 25.56 -30.76 -9.84
C ILE A 30 26.78 -30.43 -10.72
N GLU A 31 27.08 -31.31 -11.69
CA GLU A 31 28.08 -31.07 -12.75
C GLU A 31 27.93 -29.69 -13.39
N GLN A 32 29.03 -28.94 -13.51
CA GLN A 32 29.03 -27.56 -13.99
C GLN A 32 28.35 -27.37 -15.35
N SER A 33 28.45 -28.36 -16.24
CA SER A 33 27.80 -28.36 -17.55
C SER A 33 26.27 -28.36 -17.47
N ARG A 34 25.70 -29.05 -16.47
CA ARG A 34 24.26 -29.12 -16.25
C ARG A 34 23.72 -27.94 -15.44
N ILE A 35 24.56 -27.25 -14.66
CA ILE A 35 24.13 -26.08 -13.87
C ILE A 35 23.47 -25.03 -14.76
N MET A 36 24.07 -24.73 -15.92
CA MET A 36 23.54 -23.69 -16.82
C MET A 36 22.23 -24.11 -17.50
N GLU A 37 22.13 -25.37 -17.91
CA GLU A 37 20.89 -25.94 -18.46
C GLU A 37 19.76 -25.93 -17.41
N ILE A 38 20.07 -26.38 -16.20
CA ILE A 38 19.15 -26.43 -15.07
C ILE A 38 18.69 -25.03 -14.67
N ALA A 39 19.62 -24.08 -14.53
CA ALA A 39 19.28 -22.69 -14.18
C ALA A 39 18.36 -22.02 -15.20
N THR A 40 18.36 -22.48 -16.46
CA THR A 40 17.51 -21.93 -17.53
C THR A 40 16.17 -22.67 -17.64
N THR A 41 16.17 -23.99 -17.46
CA THR A 41 15.01 -24.85 -17.69
C THR A 41 14.14 -25.03 -16.44
N TRP A 42 14.75 -25.20 -15.27
CA TRP A 42 14.05 -25.54 -14.03
C TRP A 42 13.20 -24.43 -13.40
N PRO A 43 13.51 -23.12 -13.55
CA PRO A 43 12.63 -22.06 -13.07
C PRO A 43 11.23 -22.08 -13.69
N ASN A 44 11.11 -22.61 -14.91
CA ASN A 44 9.84 -22.71 -15.65
C ASN A 44 9.19 -24.11 -15.54
N ASP A 45 9.81 -25.03 -14.81
CA ASP A 45 9.39 -26.43 -14.79
C ASP A 45 8.22 -26.64 -13.81
N ALA A 46 7.18 -27.36 -14.26
CA ALA A 46 5.93 -27.49 -13.50
C ALA A 46 6.13 -28.22 -12.16
N ASP A 47 7.10 -29.14 -12.09
CA ASP A 47 7.42 -29.89 -10.88
C ASP A 47 8.11 -29.03 -9.82
N VAL A 48 9.02 -28.14 -10.26
CA VAL A 48 9.73 -27.22 -9.37
C VAL A 48 8.76 -26.18 -8.80
N LEU A 49 7.86 -25.63 -9.63
CA LEU A 49 6.81 -24.71 -9.17
C LEU A 49 5.84 -25.37 -8.19
N LYS A 50 5.48 -26.64 -8.40
CA LYS A 50 4.67 -27.40 -7.43
C LYS A 50 5.42 -27.62 -6.12
N ALA A 51 6.70 -28.00 -6.19
CA ALA A 51 7.55 -28.17 -5.01
C ALA A 51 7.68 -26.86 -4.23
N GLN A 52 7.88 -25.72 -4.90
CA GLN A 52 7.93 -24.41 -4.27
C GLN A 52 6.65 -24.08 -3.52
N LYS A 53 5.48 -24.28 -4.14
CA LYS A 53 4.19 -24.04 -3.48
C LYS A 53 4.03 -24.91 -2.23
N GLN A 54 4.41 -26.19 -2.31
CA GLN A 54 4.37 -27.10 -1.17
C GLN A 54 5.35 -26.69 -0.06
N LEU A 55 6.54 -26.19 -0.40
CA LEU A 55 7.50 -25.69 0.57
C LEU A 55 6.98 -24.44 1.29
N VAL A 56 6.42 -23.49 0.54
CA VAL A 56 5.81 -22.27 1.10
C VAL A 56 4.62 -22.59 1.99
N GLU A 57 3.80 -23.58 1.63
CA GLU A 57 2.65 -24.01 2.44
C GLU A 57 3.07 -24.71 3.73
N LYS A 58 4.17 -25.47 3.71
CA LYS A 58 4.69 -26.20 4.88
C LYS A 58 5.48 -25.35 5.87
N HIS A 59 6.36 -24.50 5.36
CA HIS A 59 7.31 -23.71 6.16
C HIS A 59 6.82 -22.28 6.42
N GLY A 60 5.85 -21.82 5.63
CA GLY A 60 5.37 -20.44 5.65
C GLY A 60 6.31 -19.51 4.89
N ALA A 61 5.73 -18.53 4.19
CA ALA A 61 6.49 -17.60 3.35
C ALA A 61 7.58 -16.83 4.11
N ARG A 62 7.41 -16.65 5.43
CA ARG A 62 8.32 -15.90 6.31
C ARG A 62 9.67 -16.57 6.56
N GLU A 63 9.77 -17.90 6.45
CA GLU A 63 11.04 -18.61 6.67
C GLU A 63 12.02 -18.38 5.51
N PHE A 64 11.52 -18.05 4.32
CA PHE A 64 12.31 -17.77 3.13
C PHE A 64 12.64 -16.29 2.94
N LEU A 65 12.13 -15.40 3.81
CA LEU A 65 12.52 -14.00 3.79
C LEU A 65 13.88 -13.82 4.48
N PRO A 66 14.78 -12.99 3.94
CA PRO A 66 16.06 -12.71 4.56
C PRO A 66 15.87 -12.14 5.97
N SER A 67 16.78 -12.51 6.87
CA SER A 67 16.81 -11.96 8.23
C SER A 67 16.95 -10.43 8.19
N ARG A 68 16.58 -9.77 9.29
CA ARG A 68 16.67 -8.30 9.41
C ARG A 68 18.07 -7.78 9.04
N GLU A 69 19.10 -8.51 9.43
CA GLU A 69 20.51 -8.15 9.19
C GLU A 69 20.94 -8.43 7.74
N GLU A 70 20.48 -9.51 7.15
CA GLU A 70 20.78 -9.87 5.75
C GLU A 70 20.11 -8.89 4.80
N ALA A 71 18.87 -8.49 5.09
CA ALA A 71 18.17 -7.44 4.35
C ALA A 71 18.93 -6.11 4.43
N ALA A 72 19.46 -5.76 5.61
CA ALA A 72 20.24 -4.54 5.79
C ALA A 72 21.56 -4.57 4.98
N ARG A 73 22.25 -5.73 4.94
CA ARG A 73 23.48 -5.91 4.16
C ARG A 73 23.23 -5.82 2.65
N LEU A 74 22.17 -6.48 2.15
CA LEU A 74 21.77 -6.41 0.74
C LEU A 74 21.39 -4.99 0.33
N LEU A 75 20.70 -4.27 1.22
CA LEU A 75 20.31 -2.88 0.97
C LEU A 75 21.52 -1.95 0.91
N TRP A 76 22.50 -2.16 1.79
CA TRP A 76 23.77 -1.45 1.78
C TRP A 76 24.57 -1.71 0.48
N GLU A 77 24.69 -2.97 0.07
CA GLU A 77 25.37 -3.34 -1.17
C GLU A 77 24.68 -2.73 -2.40
N LYS A 78 23.34 -2.75 -2.43
CA LYS A 78 22.57 -2.09 -3.49
C LYS A 78 22.71 -0.57 -3.46
N ALA A 79 22.81 0.04 -2.28
CA ALA A 79 23.05 1.48 -2.15
C ALA A 79 24.44 1.87 -2.68
N GLN A 80 25.48 1.05 -2.46
CA GLN A 80 26.81 1.31 -2.99
C GLN A 80 26.89 1.15 -4.52
N ASN A 81 26.14 0.20 -5.09
CA ASN A 81 26.15 -0.09 -6.52
C ASN A 81 25.14 0.75 -7.33
N ALA A 82 24.33 1.59 -6.69
CA ALA A 82 23.34 2.41 -7.37
C ALA A 82 24.01 3.60 -8.09
N GLN A 83 23.78 3.72 -9.40
CA GLN A 83 24.35 4.82 -10.20
C GLN A 83 23.66 6.17 -9.99
N LYS A 84 22.41 6.18 -9.54
CA LYS A 84 21.62 7.39 -9.33
C LYS A 84 21.64 7.79 -7.86
N ALA A 85 22.06 9.03 -7.58
CA ALA A 85 22.14 9.56 -6.22
C ALA A 85 20.79 9.53 -5.46
N GLU A 86 19.67 9.70 -6.16
CA GLU A 86 18.33 9.62 -5.56
C GLU A 86 18.00 8.22 -5.04
N ASP A 87 18.43 7.18 -5.76
CA ASP A 87 18.18 5.79 -5.38
C ASP A 87 19.06 5.41 -4.19
N VAL A 88 20.32 5.88 -4.17
CA VAL A 88 21.21 5.76 -3.01
C VAL A 88 20.56 6.36 -1.76
N ALA A 89 20.05 7.60 -1.85
CA ALA A 89 19.45 8.28 -0.70
C ALA A 89 18.21 7.55 -0.16
N LYS A 90 17.35 7.03 -1.05
CA LYS A 90 16.17 6.24 -0.65
C LYS A 90 16.57 4.93 0.03
N LEU A 91 17.52 4.20 -0.54
CA LEU A 91 18.00 2.93 0.02
C LEU A 91 18.68 3.14 1.39
N MET A 92 19.48 4.19 1.53
CA MET A 92 20.15 4.54 2.80
C MET A 92 19.15 5.00 3.86
N LYS A 93 18.08 5.71 3.48
CA LYS A 93 16.98 6.05 4.39
C LYS A 93 16.26 4.80 4.89
N ILE A 94 15.96 3.86 4.00
CA ILE A 94 15.34 2.58 4.37
C ILE A 94 16.27 1.79 5.30
N TYR A 95 17.58 1.78 5.03
CA TYR A 95 18.58 1.16 5.91
C TYR A 95 18.58 1.80 7.30
N GLY A 96 18.55 3.13 7.37
CA GLY A 96 18.45 3.89 8.62
C GLY A 96 17.16 3.61 9.40
N ASP A 97 16.02 3.53 8.71
CA ASP A 97 14.74 3.13 9.29
C ASP A 97 14.80 1.69 9.85
N TYR A 98 15.49 0.78 9.16
CA TYR A 98 15.59 -0.64 9.53
C TYR A 98 16.49 -0.89 10.74
N MET A 99 17.59 -0.13 10.84
CA MET A 99 18.54 -0.15 11.95
C MET A 99 18.07 0.69 13.15
N GLY A 100 16.95 1.41 13.02
CA GLY A 100 16.40 2.24 14.09
C GLY A 100 17.14 3.56 14.32
N PHE A 101 17.95 4.02 13.36
CA PHE A 101 18.59 5.34 13.42
C PHE A 101 17.60 6.49 13.27
N ILE A 102 16.47 6.24 12.62
CA ILE A 102 15.38 7.21 12.44
C ILE A 102 14.24 6.79 13.36
N GLU A 103 14.25 7.30 14.58
CA GLU A 103 13.10 7.22 15.48
C GLU A 103 11.97 8.08 14.90
N LYS A 104 10.98 7.45 14.28
CA LYS A 104 9.77 8.15 13.85
C LYS A 104 9.02 8.57 15.12
N PRO A 105 8.79 9.87 15.38
CA PRO A 105 7.96 10.27 16.51
C PRO A 105 6.59 9.60 16.34
N GLY A 106 6.09 8.99 17.42
CA GLY A 106 4.87 8.20 17.39
C GLY A 106 3.73 8.95 16.71
N LEU A 107 3.11 8.34 15.70
CA LEU A 107 1.91 8.89 15.06
C LEU A 107 0.78 8.91 16.09
N THR A 108 0.39 10.09 16.55
CA THR A 108 -0.91 10.30 17.20
C THR A 108 -1.99 10.21 16.13
N VAL A 109 -2.52 9.02 15.90
CA VAL A 109 -3.67 8.80 15.02
C VAL A 109 -4.91 9.34 15.72
N ASN A 110 -5.28 10.59 15.43
CA ASN A 110 -6.57 11.16 15.82
C ASN A 110 -7.65 10.60 14.87
N ASN A 111 -8.27 9.48 15.25
CA ASN A 111 -9.33 8.79 14.51
C ASN A 111 -10.71 9.45 14.72
N ASN A 112 -10.79 10.79 14.66
CA ASN A 112 -12.05 11.52 14.85
C ASN A 112 -12.59 12.12 13.56
N THR A 113 -12.75 11.30 12.51
CA THR A 113 -13.65 11.61 11.40
C THR A 113 -15.04 11.09 11.75
N GLN A 114 -15.75 11.81 12.62
CA GLN A 114 -17.20 11.68 12.75
C GLN A 114 -17.84 12.11 11.42
N ASN A 115 -18.05 11.16 10.52
CA ASN A 115 -18.88 11.33 9.34
C ASN A 115 -20.36 11.33 9.80
N VAL A 116 -20.79 12.43 10.43
CA VAL A 116 -22.18 12.63 10.82
C VAL A 116 -22.93 13.04 9.56
N LEU A 117 -23.60 12.08 8.92
CA LEU A 117 -24.58 12.34 7.88
C LEU A 117 -25.70 13.21 8.48
N HIS A 118 -25.69 14.50 8.18
CA HIS A 118 -26.77 15.42 8.56
C HIS A 118 -27.96 15.20 7.61
N VAL A 119 -28.80 14.21 7.90
CA VAL A 119 -30.05 14.00 7.17
C VAL A 119 -31.09 14.98 7.70
N MET A 120 -31.32 16.08 6.98
CA MET A 120 -32.41 17.02 7.28
C MET A 120 -33.75 16.35 6.93
N ARG A 121 -34.54 15.98 7.94
CA ARG A 121 -35.89 15.45 7.73
C ARG A 121 -36.84 16.61 7.42
N VAL A 122 -37.33 16.68 6.19
CA VAL A 122 -38.40 17.60 5.81
C VAL A 122 -39.74 16.98 6.27
N PRO A 123 -40.52 17.64 7.15
CA PRO A 123 -41.85 17.16 7.52
C PRO A 123 -42.76 17.18 6.29
N MET A 124 -43.36 16.03 5.96
CA MET A 124 -44.36 15.97 4.89
C MET A 124 -45.68 16.60 5.39
N PRO A 125 -46.31 17.50 4.62
CA PRO A 125 -47.63 18.05 4.96
C PRO A 125 -48.71 16.97 4.82
N GLU A 126 -49.72 17.02 5.68
CA GLU A 126 -50.82 16.03 5.70
C GLU A 126 -51.85 16.26 4.57
N SER A 127 -51.90 17.48 4.01
CA SER A 127 -52.83 17.89 2.94
C SER A 127 -52.18 18.89 1.97
N ALA A 128 -52.68 18.95 0.73
CA ALA A 128 -52.22 19.89 -0.29
C ALA A 128 -52.49 21.36 0.08
N GLU A 129 -53.60 21.62 0.78
CA GLU A 129 -54.00 22.95 1.23
C GLU A 129 -53.08 23.50 2.34
N ASP A 130 -52.61 22.62 3.23
CA ASP A 130 -51.61 22.94 4.26
C ASP A 130 -50.23 23.24 3.66
N TRP A 131 -49.90 22.58 2.55
CA TRP A 131 -48.65 22.86 1.83
C TRP A 131 -48.69 24.24 1.17
N GLU A 132 -49.80 24.56 0.50
CA GLU A 132 -49.98 25.85 -0.15
C GLU A 132 -49.91 27.00 0.85
N SER A 133 -50.59 26.85 1.99
CA SER A 133 -50.59 27.86 3.06
C SER A 133 -49.19 28.11 3.63
N LYS A 134 -48.42 27.05 3.92
CA LYS A 134 -47.04 27.17 4.44
C LYS A 134 -46.06 27.69 3.39
N ALA A 135 -46.26 27.37 2.11
CA ALA A 135 -45.44 27.88 1.02
C ALA A 135 -45.65 29.40 0.85
N ILE A 136 -46.89 29.87 0.92
CA ILE A 136 -47.23 31.31 0.86
C ILE A 136 -46.64 32.06 2.04
N GLU A 137 -46.76 31.53 3.27
CA GLU A 137 -46.15 32.12 4.46
C GLU A 137 -44.63 32.23 4.31
N HIS A 138 -43.96 31.17 3.86
CA HIS A 138 -42.52 31.18 3.64
C HIS A 138 -42.10 32.18 2.56
N GLN A 139 -42.85 32.27 1.45
CA GLN A 139 -42.60 33.26 0.41
C GLN A 139 -42.81 34.69 0.91
N SER A 140 -43.87 34.96 1.68
CA SER A 140 -44.09 36.29 2.26
C SER A 140 -42.95 36.70 3.21
N ASN A 141 -42.42 35.78 4.02
CA ASN A 141 -41.33 36.04 4.96
C ASN A 141 -39.98 36.28 4.27
N ILE A 142 -39.70 35.55 3.18
CA ILE A 142 -38.53 35.84 2.35
C ILE A 142 -38.66 37.22 1.72
N THR A 143 -39.83 37.53 1.16
CA THR A 143 -40.05 38.81 0.46
C THR A 143 -39.97 39.99 1.44
N SER A 144 -40.52 39.86 2.66
CA SER A 144 -40.41 40.89 3.69
C SER A 144 -38.97 41.10 4.15
N LYS A 145 -38.19 40.02 4.36
CA LYS A 145 -36.78 40.12 4.74
C LYS A 145 -35.91 40.74 3.65
N ILE A 146 -36.21 40.46 2.37
CA ILE A 146 -35.53 41.10 1.25
C ILE A 146 -35.85 42.60 1.22
N LEU A 147 -37.10 42.97 1.45
CA LEU A 147 -37.52 44.37 1.50
C LEU A 147 -36.86 45.16 2.66
N GLU A 148 -36.73 44.52 3.83
CA GLU A 148 -35.99 45.08 4.98
C GLU A 148 -34.49 45.23 4.69
N SER A 149 -33.90 44.37 3.85
CA SER A 149 -32.50 44.48 3.44
C SER A 149 -32.24 45.58 2.41
N ASP A 150 -33.22 45.89 1.56
CA ASP A 150 -33.12 46.94 0.52
C ASP A 150 -33.37 48.37 1.09
N GLY A 151 -33.97 48.49 2.27
CA GLY A 151 -34.18 49.78 2.96
C GLY A 151 -32.96 50.30 3.74
N GLY A 152 -31.82 49.62 3.64
CA GLY A 152 -30.62 49.85 4.47
C GLY A 152 -29.53 50.73 3.86
N GLU A 153 -29.64 51.19 2.61
CA GLU A 153 -28.70 52.19 2.06
C GLU A 153 -29.18 53.62 2.38
N ASN A 154 -29.01 54.00 3.65
CA ASN A 154 -28.95 55.42 4.00
C ASN A 154 -27.60 55.95 3.51
N VAL A 155 -27.67 56.78 2.47
CA VAL A 155 -26.55 57.53 1.88
C VAL A 155 -25.82 58.30 2.98
N GLU A 156 -24.64 57.83 3.38
CA GLU A 156 -23.65 58.67 4.06
C GLU A 156 -23.15 59.69 3.03
N SER A 157 -23.71 60.91 3.09
CA SER A 157 -23.15 62.07 2.41
C SER A 157 -21.84 62.45 3.10
N GLU A 158 -20.72 62.22 2.39
CA GLU A 158 -19.39 62.74 2.71
C GLU A 158 -19.41 64.27 2.78
N ASP A 159 -18.95 64.83 3.90
CA ASP A 159 -18.54 66.24 4.07
C ASP A 159 -17.16 66.51 3.45
#